data_AF-K1RS61-F1
#
_entry.id   AF-K1RS61-F1
#
_cell.length_a   1.000
_cell.length_b   1.000
_cell.length_c   1.000
_cell.angle_alpha   90.00
_cell.angle_beta   90.00
_cell.angle_gamma   90.00
#
_symmetry.space_group_name_H-M   'P 1'
#
loop_
_entity.id
_entity.type
_entity.pdbx_description
1 polymer ?
#
loop_
_entity_poly.entity_id
_entity_poly.type
_entity_poly.pdbx_seq_one_letter_code
_entity_poly.pdbx_strand_id
1 'polypeptide(L)' 'MTGQDAVNTAKEFNERLDFNGVVLTKLDGDTRGGAALSIRSVVNKPIKFVGTGEKLDAIDHQISS' A
#
# COMPACT_ATOMS: atom_id res chain seq x y z
N MET A 1 -3.67 2.20 -15.05
CA MET A 1 -2.64 1.60 -14.17
C MET A 1 -3.14 0.24 -13.75
N THR A 2 -2.51 -0.80 -14.26
CA THR A 2 -2.77 -2.18 -13.82
C THR A 2 -2.12 -2.40 -12.45
N GLY A 3 -2.46 -3.49 -11.76
CA GLY A 3 -1.80 -3.85 -10.49
C GLY A 3 -0.28 -4.00 -10.63
N GLN A 4 0.21 -4.34 -11.82
CA GLN A 4 1.64 -4.50 -12.11
C GLN A 4 2.42 -3.17 -12.10
N ASP A 5 1.79 -2.08 -12.57
CA ASP A 5 2.41 -0.75 -12.58
C ASP A 5 2.69 -0.26 -11.15
N ALA A 6 1.77 -0.54 -10.23
CA ALA A 6 1.91 -0.19 -8.81
C ALA A 6 3.06 -0.97 -8.15
N VAL A 7 3.23 -2.25 -8.49
CA VAL A 7 4.33 -3.09 -8.00
C VAL A 7 5.68 -2.57 -8.48
N ASN A 8 5.81 -2.27 -9.79
CA ASN A 8 7.05 -1.75 -10.35
C ASN A 8 7.42 -0.39 -9.75
N THR A 9 6.43 0.50 -9.59
CA THR A 9 6.63 1.82 -8.96
C THR A 9 7.12 1.68 -7.51
N ALA A 10 6.50 0.81 -6.72
CA ALA A 10 6.90 0.58 -5.34
C ALA A 10 8.33 0.03 -5.23
N LYS A 11 8.71 -0.89 -6.13
CA LYS A 11 10.05 -1.45 -6.20
C LYS A 11 11.10 -0.36 -6.49
N GLU A 12 10.91 0.40 -7.56
CA GLU A 12 11.84 1.47 -7.93
C GLU A 12 11.99 2.54 -6.84
N PHE A 13 10.88 2.87 -6.16
CA PHE A 13 10.92 3.83 -5.06
C PHE A 13 11.75 3.32 -3.88
N ASN A 14 11.60 2.03 -3.52
CA ASN A 14 12.35 1.39 -2.43
C ASN A 14 13.84 1.23 -2.75
N GLU A 15 14.20 1.04 -4.02
CA GLU A 15 15.60 1.01 -4.46
C GLU A 15 16.28 2.38 -4.38
N ARG A 16 15.51 3.47 -4.55
CA ARG A 16 16.03 4.84 -4.53
C ARG A 16 16.00 5.49 -3.15
N LEU A 17 15.02 5.12 -2.31
CA LEU A 17 14.76 5.76 -1.02
C LEU A 17 14.42 4.68 0.01
N ASP A 18 15.12 4.72 1.14
CA ASP A 18 14.78 3.89 2.28
C ASP A 18 13.61 4.53 3.05
N PHE A 19 12.44 3.89 2.98
CA PHE A 19 11.27 4.29 3.76
C PHE A 19 10.88 3.18 4.75
N ASN A 20 10.15 3.55 5.81
CA ASN A 20 9.85 2.64 6.92
C ASN A 20 8.43 2.05 6.88
N GLY A 21 7.62 2.43 5.90
CA GLY A 21 6.28 1.87 5.74
C GLY A 21 5.48 2.47 4.59
N VAL A 22 4.36 1.83 4.30
CA VAL A 22 3.46 2.17 3.20
C VAL A 22 2.08 2.57 3.74
N VAL A 23 1.45 3.55 3.10
CA VAL A 23 0.04 3.87 3.29
C VAL A 23 -0.71 3.46 2.02
N LEU A 24 -1.75 2.66 2.19
CA LEU A 24 -2.63 2.27 1.08
C LEU A 24 -3.90 3.09 1.16
N THR A 25 -4.42 3.56 0.03
CA THR A 25 -5.63 4.38 -0.01
C THR A 25 -6.65 3.81 -0.98
N LYS A 26 -7.92 4.12 -0.77
CA LYS A 26 -9.04 3.71 -1.62
C LYS A 26 -9.19 2.19 -1.70
N LEU A 27 -9.09 1.51 -0.54
CA LEU A 27 -9.26 0.05 -0.38
C LEU A 27 -10.71 -0.39 -0.15
N ASP A 28 -11.66 0.51 -0.31
CA ASP A 28 -13.11 0.28 -0.31
C ASP A 28 -13.66 -0.50 -1.51
N GLY A 29 -12.80 -0.81 -2.49
CA GLY A 29 -13.16 -1.58 -3.68
C GLY A 29 -12.56 -2.99 -3.73
N ASP A 30 -13.36 -3.95 -4.21
CA ASP A 30 -13.10 -5.40 -4.26
C ASP A 30 -11.85 -5.82 -5.09
N THR A 31 -11.30 -4.91 -5.90
CA THR A 31 -10.21 -5.20 -6.85
C THR A 31 -8.81 -4.80 -6.38
N ARG A 32 -8.64 -4.26 -5.16
CA ARG A 32 -7.38 -3.62 -4.75
C ARG A 32 -6.55 -4.37 -3.68
N GLY A 33 -7.11 -5.41 -3.07
CA GLY A 33 -6.38 -6.25 -2.11
C GLY A 33 -5.16 -6.97 -2.71
N GLY A 34 -5.22 -7.37 -3.99
CA GLY A 34 -4.11 -8.03 -4.66
C GLY A 34 -2.87 -7.13 -4.87
N ALA A 35 -3.09 -5.85 -5.15
CA ALA A 35 -2.01 -4.87 -5.29
C ALA A 35 -1.34 -4.60 -3.92
N ALA A 36 -2.13 -4.51 -2.86
CA ALA A 36 -1.64 -4.32 -1.50
C ALA A 36 -0.68 -5.44 -1.06
N LEU A 37 -1.07 -6.70 -1.29
CA LEU A 37 -0.25 -7.86 -0.95
C LEU A 37 1.05 -7.90 -1.76
N SER A 38 0.95 -7.58 -3.06
CA SER A 38 2.10 -7.57 -3.99
C SER A 38 3.09 -6.45 -3.67
N ILE A 39 2.61 -5.27 -3.31
CA ILE A 39 3.48 -4.16 -2.88
C ILE A 39 4.22 -4.57 -1.61
N ARG A 40 3.51 -5.07 -0.59
CA ARG A 40 4.13 -5.52 0.67
C ARG A 40 5.22 -6.56 0.43
N SER A 41 4.97 -7.56 -0.42
CA SER A 41 5.93 -8.62 -0.70
C SER A 41 7.18 -8.10 -1.43
N VAL A 42 7.03 -7.12 -2.31
CA VAL A 42 8.14 -6.59 -3.13
C VAL A 42 9.01 -5.59 -2.38
N VAL A 43 8.43 -4.68 -1.59
CA VAL A 43 9.24 -3.68 -0.87
C VAL A 43 9.72 -4.16 0.50
N ASN A 44 9.11 -5.21 1.06
CA ASN A 44 9.39 -5.74 2.39
C ASN A 44 9.32 -4.66 3.51
N LYS A 45 8.36 -3.75 3.39
CA LYS A 45 8.06 -2.69 4.36
C LYS A 45 6.65 -2.89 4.93
N PRO A 46 6.41 -2.53 6.20
CA PRO A 46 5.10 -2.69 6.82
C PRO A 46 4.06 -1.73 6.21
N ILE A 47 2.82 -2.19 6.07
CA ILE A 47 1.68 -1.30 5.82
C ILE A 47 1.36 -0.65 7.17
N LYS A 48 1.36 0.68 7.22
CA LYS A 48 1.08 1.45 8.45
C LYS A 48 -0.38 1.86 8.53
N PHE A 49 -0.96 2.23 7.39
CA PHE A 49 -2.34 2.71 7.32
C PHE A 49 -3.04 2.24 6.06
N VAL A 50 -4.35 2.10 6.16
CA VAL A 50 -5.27 1.78 5.07
C VAL A 50 -6.39 2.80 5.05
N GLY A 51 -6.57 3.49 3.93
CA GLY A 51 -7.70 4.38 3.68
C GLY A 51 -8.82 3.67 2.92
N THR A 52 -10.03 3.71 3.44
CA THR A 52 -11.24 3.06 2.91
C THR A 52 -12.30 4.08 2.42
N GLY A 53 -11.89 5.31 2.16
CA GLY A 53 -12.80 6.33 1.66
C GLY A 53 -12.13 7.70 1.54
N GLU A 54 -12.93 8.70 1.21
CA GLU A 54 -12.46 10.08 0.99
C GLU A 54 -12.56 10.96 2.24
N LYS A 55 -13.36 10.54 3.22
CA LYS A 55 -13.55 11.28 4.47
C LYS A 55 -12.35 11.11 5.40
N LEU A 56 -12.13 12.09 6.27
CA LEU A 56 -11.02 12.08 7.23
C LEU A 56 -11.06 10.92 8.22
N ASP A 57 -12.26 10.39 8.50
CA ASP A 57 -12.48 9.25 9.38
C ASP A 57 -12.30 7.90 8.66
N ALA A 58 -12.06 7.89 7.35
CA ALA A 58 -11.90 6.68 6.55
C ALA A 58 -10.45 6.18 6.51
N ILE A 59 -9.68 6.33 7.60
CA ILE A 59 -8.30 5.86 7.73
C ILE A 59 -8.14 4.94 8.93
N ASP A 60 -7.71 3.70 8.67
CA ASP A 60 -7.47 2.68 9.67
C ASP A 60 -5.95 2.46 9.86
N HIS A 61 -5.51 2.35 11.11
CA HIS A 61 -4.13 2.04 11.45
C HIS A 61 -3.93 0.52 11.48
N GLN A 62 -3.05 0.01 10.62
CA GLN A 62 -2.75 -1.42 10.56
C GLN A 62 -1.49 -1.69 11.38
N ILE A 63 -1.66 -2.09 12.64
CA ILE A 63 -0.57 -2.68 13.41
C ILE A 63 -0.46 -4.14 12.99
N SER A 64 0.56 -4.49 12.20
CA SER A 64 0.97 -5.89 12.08
C SER A 64 1.69 -6.26 13.37
N SER A 65 1.06 -7.11 14.18
CA SER A 65 1.69 -7.90 15.25
C SER A 65 2.71 -8.87 14.67
#